data_AF-A0A971EF48-F1
#
_entry.id   AF-A0A971EF48-F1
#
_cell.length_a   1.000
_cell.length_b   1.000
_cell.length_c   1.000
_cell.angle_alpha   90.00
_cell.angle_beta   90.00
_cell.angle_gamma   90.00
#
_symmetry.space_group_name_H-M   'P 1'
#
loop_
_entity.id
_entity.type
_entity.pdbx_description
1 polymer ?
#
loop_
_entity_poly.entity_id
_entity_poly.type
_entity_poly.pdbx_seq_one_letter_code
_entity_poly.pdbx_strand_id
1 'polypeptide(L)'
;METLMDIFIYVVLFCYFASALLYWGGGKFHNSMAAKAALGLAILGCILHLAILVMRTALIGVLPLTNGLEFLLSFSWVTVLLYLLMQTRYPIQPAAGAVMLISALLVSLVVILMRDQLSAVAPLMPALKSPWLTVHVITAAVAYAAFALAAGLAAVQFFPAGQSIKDDHIYLLVGGGFVLLSLSIVLGAIWAEQAWGRYWSWDPK
;
A
#
# COMPACT_ATOMS: atom_id res chain seq x y z
N MET A 1 -2.53 12.19 -20.62
CA MET A 1 -2.25 11.16 -19.60
C MET A 1 -2.17 11.81 -18.22
N GLU A 2 -1.45 12.92 -18.08
CA GLU A 2 -1.35 13.73 -16.86
C GLU A 2 -2.70 14.10 -16.21
N THR A 3 -3.58 14.79 -16.95
CA THR A 3 -4.91 15.18 -16.43
C THR A 3 -5.74 13.99 -15.95
N LEU A 4 -5.58 12.82 -16.59
CA LEU A 4 -6.30 11.61 -16.22
C LEU A 4 -5.77 11.00 -14.91
N MET A 5 -4.45 10.95 -14.74
CA MET A 5 -3.82 10.49 -13.50
C MET A 5 -4.16 11.40 -12.31
N ASP A 6 -4.21 12.71 -12.54
CA ASP A 6 -4.69 13.67 -11.54
C ASP A 6 -6.14 13.40 -11.13
N ILE A 7 -7.05 13.24 -12.09
CA ILE A 7 -8.45 12.90 -11.78
C ILE A 7 -8.49 11.59 -10.98
N PHE A 8 -7.74 10.58 -11.41
CA PHE A 8 -7.74 9.27 -10.77
C PHE A 8 -7.22 9.35 -9.33
N ILE A 9 -6.15 10.09 -9.03
CA ILE A 9 -5.63 10.17 -7.66
C ILE A 9 -6.62 10.84 -6.71
N TYR A 10 -7.35 11.87 -7.15
CA TYR A 10 -8.41 12.48 -6.35
C TYR A 10 -9.60 11.54 -6.15
N VAL A 11 -10.00 10.78 -7.18
CA VAL A 11 -11.07 9.78 -7.06
C VAL A 11 -10.66 8.63 -6.13
N VAL A 12 -9.42 8.16 -6.19
CA VAL A 12 -8.87 7.15 -5.27
C VAL A 12 -8.90 7.66 -3.84
N LEU A 13 -8.44 8.89 -3.61
CA LEU A 13 -8.47 9.52 -2.29
C LEU A 13 -9.91 9.60 -1.75
N PHE A 14 -10.85 10.06 -2.56
CA PHE A 14 -12.26 10.10 -2.20
C PHE A 14 -12.81 8.71 -1.89
N CYS A 15 -12.53 7.71 -2.73
CA CYS A 15 -13.00 6.35 -2.54
C CYS A 15 -12.50 5.75 -1.22
N TYR A 16 -11.21 5.87 -0.92
CA TYR A 16 -10.66 5.35 0.34
C TYR A 16 -11.18 6.11 1.56
N PHE A 17 -11.26 7.44 1.49
CA PHE A 17 -11.77 8.23 2.61
C PHE A 17 -13.26 7.97 2.88
N ALA A 18 -14.09 7.97 1.83
CA ALA A 18 -15.52 7.68 1.96
C ALA A 18 -15.77 6.23 2.40
N SER A 19 -14.99 5.27 1.88
CA SER A 19 -15.03 3.87 2.33
C SER A 19 -14.71 3.75 3.82
N ALA A 20 -13.68 4.47 4.30
CA ALA A 20 -13.32 4.48 5.72
C ALA A 20 -14.47 4.96 6.61
N LEU A 21 -15.08 6.09 6.26
CA LEU A 21 -16.22 6.65 6.99
C LEU A 21 -17.44 5.72 6.97
N LEU A 22 -17.74 5.10 5.83
CA LEU A 22 -18.87 4.19 5.70
C LEU A 22 -18.65 2.89 6.47
N TYR A 23 -17.41 2.37 6.54
CA TYR A 23 -17.12 1.20 7.36
C TYR A 23 -17.33 1.47 8.85
N TRP A 24 -16.89 2.63 9.35
CA TRP A 24 -17.11 3.01 10.74
C TRP A 24 -18.56 3.39 11.05
N GLY A 25 -19.23 4.11 10.15
CA GLY A 25 -20.64 4.46 10.28
C GLY A 25 -21.55 3.24 10.16
N GLY A 26 -21.34 2.41 9.14
CA GLY A 26 -22.14 1.20 8.88
C GLY A 26 -22.04 0.16 9.99
N GLY A 27 -20.85 0.02 10.61
CA GLY A 27 -20.65 -0.86 11.77
C GLY A 27 -21.40 -0.39 13.03
N LYS A 28 -21.47 0.93 13.27
CA LYS A 28 -22.24 1.47 14.41
C LYS A 28 -23.76 1.30 14.23
N PHE A 29 -24.25 1.39 13.00
CA PHE A 29 -25.70 1.37 12.70
C PHE A 29 -26.22 0.03 12.17
N HIS A 30 -25.41 -1.04 12.17
CA HIS A 30 -25.75 -2.36 11.59
C HIS A 30 -26.33 -2.27 10.17
N ASN A 31 -25.90 -1.27 9.39
CA ASN A 31 -26.48 -0.97 8.08
C ASN A 31 -25.75 -1.76 6.99
N SER A 32 -26.39 -2.82 6.50
CA SER A 32 -25.84 -3.71 5.47
C SER A 32 -25.62 -3.02 4.11
N MET A 33 -26.38 -1.96 3.80
CA MET A 33 -26.18 -1.18 2.58
C MET A 33 -24.91 -0.34 2.67
N ALA A 34 -24.68 0.31 3.82
CA ALA A 34 -23.47 1.11 4.04
C ALA A 34 -22.20 0.26 3.97
N ALA A 35 -22.21 -0.95 4.53
CA ALA A 35 -21.08 -1.88 4.45
C ALA A 35 -20.79 -2.33 3.01
N LYS A 36 -21.83 -2.63 2.21
CA LYS A 36 -21.68 -2.98 0.79
C LYS A 36 -21.15 -1.80 -0.04
N ALA A 37 -21.66 -0.59 0.21
CA ALA A 37 -21.17 0.62 -0.44
C ALA A 37 -19.71 0.90 -0.08
N ALA A 38 -19.31 0.73 1.19
CA ALA A 38 -17.93 0.88 1.63
C ALA A 38 -17.00 -0.09 0.90
N LEU A 39 -17.39 -1.35 0.78
CA LEU A 39 -16.64 -2.35 0.02
C LEU A 39 -16.55 -2.00 -1.46
N GLY A 40 -17.65 -1.59 -2.07
CA GLY A 40 -17.68 -1.16 -3.48
C GLY A 40 -16.72 -0.01 -3.76
N LEU A 41 -16.69 1.00 -2.87
CA LEU A 41 -15.75 2.12 -2.96
C LEU A 41 -14.29 1.66 -2.76
N ALA A 42 -14.03 0.76 -1.82
CA ALA A 42 -12.67 0.22 -1.62
C ALA A 42 -12.16 -0.51 -2.87
N ILE A 43 -13.00 -1.33 -3.49
CA ILE A 43 -12.67 -2.06 -4.74
C ILE A 43 -12.46 -1.08 -5.89
N LEU A 44 -13.37 -0.11 -6.08
CA LEU A 44 -13.24 0.92 -7.11
C LEU A 44 -11.94 1.72 -6.94
N GLY A 45 -11.65 2.17 -5.71
CA GLY A 45 -10.41 2.86 -5.36
C GLY A 45 -9.19 1.99 -5.67
N CYS A 46 -9.21 0.71 -5.34
CA CYS A 46 -8.11 -0.22 -5.62
C CYS A 46 -7.86 -0.40 -7.13
N ILE A 47 -8.92 -0.51 -7.93
CA ILE A 47 -8.84 -0.63 -9.40
C ILE A 47 -8.29 0.65 -10.02
N LEU A 48 -8.80 1.81 -9.63
CA LEU A 48 -8.32 3.10 -10.15
C LEU A 48 -6.87 3.37 -9.70
N HIS A 49 -6.51 2.97 -8.48
CA HIS A 49 -5.15 3.08 -7.99
C HIS A 49 -4.18 2.19 -8.78
N LEU A 50 -4.59 0.97 -9.15
CA LEU A 50 -3.84 0.14 -10.11
C LEU A 50 -3.70 0.84 -11.46
N ALA A 51 -4.76 1.49 -11.96
CA ALA A 51 -4.70 2.21 -13.23
C ALA A 51 -3.67 3.36 -13.18
N ILE A 52 -3.53 4.06 -12.06
CA ILE A 52 -2.46 5.06 -11.85
C ILE A 52 -1.08 4.40 -11.96
N LEU A 53 -0.85 3.27 -11.28
CA LEU A 53 0.43 2.55 -11.32
C LEU A 53 0.76 2.05 -12.74
N VAL A 54 -0.24 1.57 -13.49
CA VAL A 54 -0.08 1.13 -14.88
C VAL A 54 0.24 2.32 -15.80
N MET A 55 -0.50 3.43 -15.68
CA MET A 55 -0.20 4.66 -16.45
C MET A 55 1.21 5.17 -16.13
N ARG A 56 1.58 5.17 -14.84
CA ARG A 56 2.93 5.56 -14.41
C ARG A 56 4.00 4.66 -15.01
N THR A 57 3.79 3.34 -15.02
CA THR A 57 4.68 2.36 -15.67
C THR A 57 4.82 2.66 -17.16
N ALA A 58 3.71 2.95 -17.84
CA ALA A 58 3.72 3.29 -19.27
C ALA A 58 4.45 4.59 -19.58
N LEU A 59 4.44 5.57 -18.66
CA LEU A 59 5.17 6.84 -18.80
C LEU A 59 6.68 6.68 -18.63
N ILE A 60 7.11 5.94 -17.60
CA ILE A 60 8.54 5.86 -17.23
C ILE A 60 9.26 4.63 -17.82
N GLY A 61 8.51 3.66 -18.34
CA GLY A 61 9.04 2.42 -18.94
C GLY A 61 9.55 1.37 -17.95
N VAL A 62 9.38 1.61 -16.64
CA VAL A 62 9.74 0.69 -15.55
C VAL A 62 8.65 0.69 -14.49
N LEU A 63 8.65 -0.31 -13.60
CA LEU A 63 7.70 -0.34 -12.48
C LEU A 63 7.89 0.88 -11.56
N PRO A 64 6.80 1.49 -11.06
CA PRO A 64 6.84 2.69 -10.24
C PRO A 64 7.27 2.37 -8.81
N LEU A 65 8.58 2.14 -8.64
CA LEU A 65 9.22 1.77 -7.37
C LEU A 65 10.54 2.52 -7.16
N THR A 66 10.77 3.61 -7.89
CA THR A 66 12.10 4.22 -8.03
C THR A 66 12.31 5.47 -7.19
N ASN A 67 11.25 6.02 -6.59
CA ASN A 67 11.31 7.20 -5.74
C ASN A 67 10.23 7.15 -4.64
N GLY A 68 10.23 8.16 -3.75
CA GLY A 68 9.33 8.22 -2.60
C GLY A 68 7.85 8.28 -2.96
N LEU A 69 7.46 9.04 -3.99
CA LEU A 69 6.08 9.11 -4.46
C LEU A 69 5.60 7.74 -4.94
N GLU A 70 6.41 7.13 -5.80
CA GLU A 70 6.14 5.84 -6.41
C GLU A 70 6.04 4.73 -5.36
N PHE A 71 6.92 4.76 -4.36
CA PHE A 71 6.86 3.86 -3.23
C PHE A 71 5.59 4.06 -2.41
N LEU A 72 5.20 5.30 -2.08
CA LEU A 72 3.98 5.57 -1.30
C LEU A 72 2.71 5.10 -2.02
N LEU A 73 2.60 5.33 -3.33
CA LEU A 73 1.47 4.86 -4.13
C LEU A 73 1.43 3.32 -4.18
N SER A 74 2.55 2.69 -4.53
CA SER A 74 2.65 1.22 -4.59
C SER A 74 2.38 0.57 -3.23
N PHE A 75 2.94 1.11 -2.14
CA PHE A 75 2.75 0.63 -0.79
C PHE A 75 1.30 0.74 -0.32
N SER A 76 0.65 1.88 -0.55
CA SER A 76 -0.76 2.09 -0.22
C SER A 76 -1.65 1.14 -1.03
N TRP A 77 -1.37 0.96 -2.33
CA TRP A 77 -2.10 0.01 -3.17
C TRP A 77 -1.96 -1.44 -2.68
N VAL A 78 -0.74 -1.91 -2.40
CA VAL A 78 -0.49 -3.26 -1.90
C VAL A 78 -1.19 -3.49 -0.56
N THR A 79 -1.21 -2.48 0.34
CA THR A 79 -1.89 -2.57 1.64
C THR A 79 -3.40 -2.77 1.47
N VAL A 80 -4.03 -1.97 0.61
CA VAL A 80 -5.46 -2.09 0.29
C VAL A 80 -5.75 -3.44 -0.38
N LEU A 81 -4.94 -3.83 -1.36
CA LEU A 81 -5.12 -5.10 -2.06
C LEU A 81 -5.01 -6.29 -1.10
N LEU A 82 -3.98 -6.31 -0.25
CA LEU A 82 -3.77 -7.38 0.73
C LEU A 82 -4.96 -7.49 1.69
N TYR A 83 -5.45 -6.35 2.18
CA TYR A 83 -6.67 -6.32 3.00
C TYR A 83 -7.88 -6.88 2.24
N LEU A 84 -8.12 -6.43 1.01
CA LEU A 84 -9.25 -6.86 0.18
C LEU A 84 -9.20 -8.36 -0.12
N LEU A 85 -8.01 -8.93 -0.31
CA LEU A 85 -7.81 -10.36 -0.50
C LEU A 85 -8.06 -11.13 0.81
N MET A 86 -7.50 -10.68 1.93
CA MET A 86 -7.63 -11.38 3.21
C MET A 86 -9.06 -11.39 3.75
N GLN A 87 -9.82 -10.29 3.60
CA GLN A 87 -11.21 -10.25 4.07
C GLN A 87 -12.12 -11.27 3.36
N THR A 88 -11.73 -11.80 2.19
CA THR A 88 -12.51 -12.85 1.50
C THR A 88 -12.42 -14.20 2.21
N ARG A 89 -11.38 -14.41 3.04
CA ARG A 89 -11.12 -15.68 3.73
C ARG A 89 -11.22 -15.55 5.25
N TYR A 90 -10.98 -14.36 5.79
CA TYR A 90 -10.90 -14.11 7.22
C TYR A 90 -11.85 -12.97 7.62
N PRO A 91 -12.55 -13.07 8.77
CA PRO A 91 -13.51 -12.06 9.24
C PRO A 91 -12.80 -10.83 9.84
N ILE A 92 -11.98 -10.14 9.03
CA ILE A 92 -11.19 -8.96 9.44
C ILE A 92 -11.85 -7.63 9.04
N GLN A 93 -13.15 -7.65 8.70
CA GLN A 93 -13.92 -6.48 8.29
C GLN A 93 -13.90 -5.32 9.31
N PRO A 94 -13.85 -5.53 10.65
CA PRO A 94 -13.78 -4.42 11.59
C PRO A 94 -12.57 -3.49 11.38
N ALA A 95 -11.49 -4.00 10.80
CA ALA A 95 -10.30 -3.21 10.50
C ALA A 95 -10.38 -2.41 9.19
N ALA A 96 -11.41 -2.65 8.36
CA ALA A 96 -11.56 -2.02 7.03
C ALA A 96 -11.43 -0.50 7.09
N GLY A 97 -12.13 0.13 8.04
CA GLY A 97 -12.15 1.58 8.17
C GLY A 97 -10.76 2.15 8.45
N ALA A 98 -10.00 1.51 9.34
CA ALA A 98 -8.64 1.91 9.68
C ALA A 98 -7.68 1.74 8.49
N VAL A 99 -7.75 0.60 7.79
CA VAL A 99 -6.90 0.33 6.61
C VAL A 99 -7.19 1.33 5.49
N MET A 100 -8.47 1.59 5.20
CA MET A 100 -8.86 2.57 4.18
C MET A 100 -8.44 3.99 4.59
N LEU A 101 -8.57 4.37 5.86
CA LEU A 101 -8.15 5.69 6.32
C LEU A 101 -6.63 5.88 6.19
N ILE A 102 -5.82 4.92 6.67
CA ILE A 102 -4.36 5.00 6.54
C ILE A 102 -3.96 5.11 5.07
N SER A 103 -4.61 4.33 4.19
CA SER A 103 -4.34 4.36 2.75
C SER A 103 -4.74 5.70 2.13
N ALA A 104 -5.87 6.29 2.56
CA ALA A 104 -6.29 7.63 2.16
C ALA A 104 -5.30 8.70 2.64
N LEU A 105 -4.79 8.60 3.86
CA LEU A 105 -3.79 9.52 4.40
C LEU A 105 -2.47 9.44 3.62
N LEU A 106 -2.01 8.24 3.28
CA LEU A 106 -0.82 8.06 2.43
C LEU A 106 -1.00 8.66 1.04
N VAL A 107 -2.16 8.46 0.41
CA VAL A 107 -2.48 9.08 -0.89
C VAL A 107 -2.60 10.61 -0.75
N SER A 108 -3.16 11.11 0.36
CA SER A 108 -3.24 12.55 0.63
C SER A 108 -1.85 13.19 0.76
N LEU A 109 -0.89 12.47 1.34
CA LEU A 109 0.50 12.93 1.43
C LEU A 109 1.10 13.13 0.03
N VAL A 110 0.85 12.19 -0.89
CA VAL A 110 1.26 12.31 -2.29
C VAL A 110 0.61 13.52 -2.95
N VAL A 111 -0.71 13.67 -2.79
CA VAL A 111 -1.47 14.79 -3.36
C VAL A 111 -1.02 16.15 -2.82
N ILE A 112 -0.68 16.26 -1.53
CA ILE A 112 -0.33 17.53 -0.89
C ILE A 112 1.14 17.90 -1.14
N LEU A 113 2.06 16.94 -1.07
CA LEU A 113 3.50 17.22 -1.07
C LEU A 113 4.21 16.90 -2.38
N MET A 114 3.64 16.02 -3.21
CA MET A 114 4.38 15.40 -4.32
C MET A 114 3.60 15.37 -5.63
N ARG A 115 2.43 16.02 -5.72
CA ARG A 115 1.53 15.92 -6.88
C ARG A 115 2.24 16.27 -8.19
N ASP A 116 3.05 17.32 -8.21
CA ASP A 116 3.73 17.78 -9.43
C ASP A 116 4.70 16.72 -9.99
N GLN A 117 5.11 15.76 -9.15
CA GLN A 117 5.95 14.63 -9.55
C GLN A 117 5.15 13.47 -10.14
N LEU A 118 3.80 13.52 -10.17
CA LEU A 118 2.93 12.41 -10.60
C LEU A 118 3.02 12.11 -12.11
N SER A 119 3.33 13.11 -12.92
CA SER A 119 3.55 12.95 -14.37
C SER A 119 4.96 13.30 -14.81
N ALA A 120 5.81 13.73 -13.87
CA ALA A 120 7.20 14.08 -14.16
C ALA A 120 8.04 12.83 -14.48
N VAL A 121 8.80 12.89 -15.57
CA VAL A 121 9.76 11.85 -15.96
C VAL A 121 11.17 12.39 -15.75
N ALA A 122 11.90 11.80 -14.81
CA ALA A 122 13.28 12.13 -14.52
C ALA A 122 14.19 10.93 -14.88
N PRO A 123 15.44 11.18 -15.34
CA PRO A 123 16.37 10.09 -15.63
C PRO A 123 16.72 9.34 -14.35
N LEU A 124 16.62 8.01 -14.41
CA LEU A 124 17.01 7.15 -13.29
C LEU A 124 18.52 7.18 -13.10
N MET A 125 18.95 7.38 -11.86
CA MET A 125 20.35 7.18 -11.49
C MET A 125 20.77 5.73 -11.75
N PRO A 126 22.05 5.47 -12.09
CA PRO A 126 22.51 4.13 -12.46
C PRO A 126 22.17 3.04 -11.44
N ALA A 127 22.27 3.34 -10.14
CA ALA A 127 21.97 2.40 -9.06
C ALA A 127 20.51 1.89 -9.05
N LEU A 128 19.55 2.66 -9.59
CA LEU A 128 18.14 2.28 -9.65
C LEU A 128 17.83 1.39 -10.87
N LYS A 129 18.72 1.30 -11.86
CA LYS A 129 18.56 0.48 -13.06
C LYS A 129 18.97 -0.97 -12.81
N SER A 130 18.37 -1.61 -11.81
CA SER A 130 18.69 -2.97 -11.41
C SER A 130 17.43 -3.80 -11.16
N PRO A 131 17.31 -5.01 -11.75
CA PRO A 131 16.22 -5.92 -11.43
C PRO A 131 16.27 -6.39 -9.97
N TRP A 132 17.45 -6.47 -9.36
CA TRP A 132 17.61 -6.83 -7.95
C TRP A 132 16.95 -5.80 -7.03
N LEU A 133 17.08 -4.51 -7.35
CA LEU A 133 16.37 -3.47 -6.63
C LEU A 133 14.86 -3.63 -6.77
N THR A 134 14.37 -3.89 -7.98
CA THR A 134 12.94 -4.06 -8.22
C THR A 134 12.36 -5.18 -7.36
N VAL A 135 13.00 -6.36 -7.34
CA VAL A 135 12.52 -7.49 -6.51
C VAL A 135 12.69 -7.20 -5.02
N HIS A 136 13.78 -6.54 -4.61
CA HIS A 136 13.99 -6.08 -3.23
C HIS A 136 12.85 -5.16 -2.75
N VAL A 137 12.49 -4.14 -3.54
CA VAL A 137 11.45 -3.17 -3.17
C VAL A 137 10.06 -3.81 -3.20
N ILE A 138 9.77 -4.72 -4.14
CA ILE A 138 8.49 -5.46 -4.14
C ILE A 138 8.35 -6.31 -2.87
N THR A 139 9.38 -7.11 -2.55
CA THR A 139 9.35 -7.96 -1.34
C THR A 139 9.27 -7.12 -0.06
N ALA A 140 9.96 -5.98 0.00
CA ALA A 140 9.85 -5.02 1.09
C ALA A 140 8.42 -4.46 1.19
N ALA A 141 7.85 -3.97 0.08
CA ALA A 141 6.52 -3.36 0.06
C ALA A 141 5.44 -4.33 0.54
N VAL A 142 5.48 -5.60 0.09
CA VAL A 142 4.54 -6.63 0.54
C VAL A 142 4.76 -6.97 2.02
N ALA A 143 6.01 -7.08 2.48
CA ALA A 143 6.31 -7.34 3.89
C ALA A 143 5.78 -6.22 4.80
N TYR A 144 6.09 -4.95 4.47
CA TYR A 144 5.61 -3.81 5.24
C TYR A 144 4.09 -3.65 5.16
N ALA A 145 3.45 -3.99 4.03
CA ALA A 145 2.00 -3.96 3.93
C ALA A 145 1.36 -5.02 4.83
N ALA A 146 1.98 -6.20 4.94
CA ALA A 146 1.54 -7.24 5.87
C ALA A 146 1.69 -6.79 7.33
N PHE A 147 2.81 -6.15 7.69
CA PHE A 147 2.99 -5.59 9.03
C PHE A 147 2.04 -4.43 9.33
N ALA A 148 1.81 -3.54 8.38
CA ALA A 148 0.87 -2.44 8.53
C ALA A 148 -0.56 -2.96 8.74
N LEU A 149 -0.95 -3.99 7.98
CA LEU A 149 -2.24 -4.64 8.18
C LEU A 149 -2.31 -5.34 9.53
N ALA A 150 -1.27 -6.10 9.94
CA ALA A 150 -1.21 -6.75 11.24
C ALA A 150 -1.34 -5.74 12.39
N ALA A 151 -0.62 -4.63 12.32
CA ALA A 151 -0.70 -3.55 13.29
C ALA A 151 -2.10 -2.92 13.32
N GLY A 152 -2.73 -2.73 12.15
CA GLY A 152 -4.10 -2.25 12.05
C GLY A 152 -5.12 -3.21 12.67
N LEU A 153 -4.99 -4.52 12.41
CA LEU A 153 -5.83 -5.54 13.04
C LEU A 153 -5.68 -5.51 14.57
N ALA A 154 -4.44 -5.50 15.07
CA ALA A 154 -4.15 -5.45 16.50
C ALA A 154 -4.68 -4.16 17.16
N ALA A 155 -4.49 -3.01 16.52
CA ALA A 155 -4.97 -1.73 17.04
C ALA A 155 -6.51 -1.69 17.17
N VAL A 156 -7.23 -2.34 16.25
CA VAL A 156 -8.69 -2.36 16.29
C VAL A 156 -9.22 -3.30 17.38
N GLN A 157 -8.45 -4.28 17.85
CA GLN A 157 -8.82 -5.15 18.99
C GLN A 157 -8.98 -4.39 20.31
N PHE A 158 -8.39 -3.20 20.47
CA PHE A 158 -8.65 -2.32 21.62
C PHE A 158 -10.10 -1.80 21.67
N PHE A 159 -10.85 -1.90 20.57
CA PHE A 159 -12.24 -1.47 20.48
C PHE A 159 -13.17 -2.68 20.40
N PRO A 160 -14.42 -2.58 20.90
CA PRO A 160 -15.37 -3.70 20.88
C PRO A 160 -15.56 -4.34 19.50
N ALA A 161 -15.52 -3.54 18.43
CA ALA A 161 -15.68 -4.03 17.06
C ALA A 161 -14.54 -4.99 16.65
N GLY A 162 -13.32 -4.80 17.14
CA GLY A 162 -12.15 -5.59 16.76
C GLY A 162 -11.91 -6.84 17.59
N GLN A 163 -12.56 -7.00 18.76
CA GLN A 163 -12.36 -8.15 19.64
C GLN A 163 -12.72 -9.50 19.00
N SER A 164 -13.49 -9.47 17.90
CA SER A 164 -13.82 -10.65 17.10
C SER A 164 -12.69 -11.12 16.17
N ILE A 165 -11.68 -10.28 15.94
CA ILE A 165 -10.52 -10.62 15.11
C ILE A 165 -9.62 -11.57 15.89
N LYS A 166 -9.35 -12.74 15.31
CA LYS A 166 -8.47 -13.75 15.90
C LYS A 166 -7.01 -13.37 15.74
N ASP A 167 -6.22 -13.59 16.79
CA ASP A 167 -4.77 -13.38 16.79
C ASP A 167 -4.06 -14.22 15.73
N ASP A 168 -4.59 -15.40 15.38
CA ASP A 168 -4.04 -16.25 14.31
C ASP A 168 -3.88 -15.50 12.98
N HIS A 169 -4.79 -14.57 12.66
CA HIS A 169 -4.71 -13.77 11.43
C HIS A 169 -3.59 -12.74 11.51
N ILE A 170 -3.34 -12.19 12.69
CA ILE A 170 -2.24 -11.27 12.97
C ILE A 170 -0.92 -12.04 12.90
N TYR A 171 -0.84 -13.22 13.54
CA TYR A 171 0.34 -14.09 13.47
C TYR A 171 0.64 -14.54 12.04
N LEU A 172 -0.37 -14.86 11.23
CA LEU A 172 -0.19 -15.19 9.81
C LEU A 172 0.47 -14.03 9.04
N LEU A 173 -0.02 -12.81 9.26
CA LEU A 173 0.52 -11.60 8.61
C LEU A 173 1.94 -11.28 9.07
N VAL A 174 2.20 -11.34 10.38
CA VAL A 174 3.53 -11.10 10.95
C VAL A 174 4.52 -12.16 10.49
N GLY A 175 4.15 -13.44 10.55
CA GLY A 175 4.99 -14.54 10.08
C GLY A 175 5.31 -14.44 8.60
N GLY A 176 4.30 -14.23 7.75
CA GLY A 176 4.48 -14.05 6.31
C GLY A 176 5.31 -12.80 5.98
N GLY A 177 5.02 -11.68 6.66
CA GLY A 177 5.77 -10.44 6.51
C GLY A 177 7.24 -10.60 6.91
N PHE A 178 7.53 -11.33 7.99
CA PHE A 178 8.90 -11.58 8.46
C PHE A 178 9.71 -12.42 7.47
N VAL A 179 9.11 -13.44 6.87
CA VAL A 179 9.76 -14.24 5.81
C VAL A 179 10.09 -13.36 4.61
N LEU A 180 9.13 -12.54 4.16
CA LEU A 180 9.34 -11.63 3.03
C LEU A 180 10.35 -10.52 3.34
N LEU A 181 10.36 -10.00 4.56
CA LEU A 181 11.35 -9.02 5.01
C LEU A 181 12.75 -9.63 5.02
N SER A 182 12.89 -10.86 5.52
CA SER A 182 14.17 -11.58 5.54
C SER A 182 14.70 -11.77 4.11
N LEU A 183 13.84 -12.19 3.19
CA LEU A 183 14.17 -12.27 1.77
C LEU A 183 14.56 -10.90 1.20
N SER A 184 13.80 -9.85 1.55
CA SER A 184 14.08 -8.48 1.11
C SER A 184 15.47 -8.02 1.56
N ILE A 185 15.87 -8.28 2.80
CA ILE A 185 17.22 -7.93 3.30
C ILE A 185 18.32 -8.60 2.46
N VAL A 186 18.16 -9.89 2.14
CA VAL A 186 19.11 -10.62 1.28
C VAL A 186 19.17 -10.02 -0.12
N LEU A 187 18.01 -9.77 -0.74
CA LEU A 187 17.93 -9.16 -2.07
C LEU A 187 18.53 -7.75 -2.09
N GLY A 188 18.35 -6.99 -1.00
CA GLY A 188 18.93 -5.66 -0.83
C GLY A 188 20.45 -5.71 -0.75
N ALA A 189 21.01 -6.70 -0.05
CA ALA A 189 22.46 -6.90 0.00
C ALA A 189 23.05 -7.25 -1.38
N ILE A 190 22.37 -8.09 -2.17
CA ILE A 190 22.79 -8.42 -3.54
C ILE A 190 22.78 -7.16 -4.42
N TRP A 191 21.69 -6.37 -4.34
CA TRP A 191 21.63 -5.10 -5.05
C TRP A 191 22.74 -4.13 -4.61
N ALA A 192 23.01 -4.02 -3.31
CA ALA A 192 24.03 -3.13 -2.77
C ALA A 192 25.44 -3.48 -3.27
N GLU A 193 25.76 -4.77 -3.37
CA GLU A 193 27.02 -5.22 -3.97
C GLU A 193 27.12 -4.80 -5.43
N GLN A 194 26.04 -5.00 -6.22
CA GLN A 194 26.02 -4.57 -7.62
C GLN A 194 26.14 -3.05 -7.79
N ALA A 195 25.51 -2.27 -6.91
CA ALA A 195 25.45 -0.81 -7.03
C ALA A 195 26.69 -0.11 -6.45
N TRP A 196 27.26 -0.64 -5.37
CA TRP A 196 28.30 0.03 -4.57
C TRP A 196 29.60 -0.78 -4.44
N GLY A 197 29.65 -2.01 -4.94
CA GLY A 197 30.78 -2.93 -4.78
C GLY A 197 30.91 -3.51 -3.36
N ARG A 198 29.88 -3.37 -2.52
CA ARG A 198 29.84 -3.88 -1.14
C ARG A 198 28.42 -4.14 -0.68
N TYR A 199 28.22 -5.21 0.10
CA TYR A 199 26.89 -5.66 0.57
C TYR A 199 26.17 -4.67 1.48
N TRP A 200 26.89 -3.76 2.13
CA TRP A 200 26.31 -2.80 3.05
C TRP A 200 27.15 -1.53 3.08
N SER A 201 26.50 -0.37 2.90
CA SER A 201 27.09 0.92 3.23
C SER A 201 26.04 1.94 3.59
N TRP A 202 26.42 2.84 4.47
CA TRP A 202 25.62 4.01 4.81
C TRP A 202 26.13 5.18 3.97
N ASP A 203 25.24 5.78 3.18
CA ASP A 203 25.51 7.07 2.54
C ASP A 203 25.05 8.16 3.53
N PRO A 204 25.94 9.02 4.06
CA PRO A 204 25.52 10.13 4.90
C PRO A 204 24.64 11.07 4.06
N LYS A 205 23.34 11.12 4.41
CA LYS A 205 22.35 12.00 3.76
C LYS A 205 22.45 13.43 4.26
#